data_AF-A0A317DWJ2-F1
#
_entry.id   AF-A0A317DWJ2-F1
#
_cell.length_a   1.000
_cell.length_b   1.000
_cell.length_c   1.000
_cell.angle_alpha   90.00
_cell.angle_beta   90.00
_cell.angle_gamma   90.00
#
_symmetry.space_group_name_H-M   'P 1'
#
loop_
_entity.id
_entity.type
_entity.pdbx_description
1 polymer ?
#
loop_
_entity_poly.entity_id
_entity_poly.type
_entity_poly.pdbx_seq_one_letter_code
_entity_poly.pdbx_strand_id
1 'polypeptide(L)' 'MLEGINYWDELKDSPSQMETCFAIFANVLELDEHGQPINEKYAERRAATFLYRYCTGALPPGEPDLEFWEVDLY' A
#
# COMPACT_ATOMS: atom_id res chain seq x y z
N MET A 1 -11.16 -0.03 5.01
CA MET A 1 -10.01 -0.90 5.39
C MET A 1 -9.25 -0.33 6.57
N LEU A 2 -8.84 0.94 6.53
CA LEU A 2 -8.05 1.59 7.60
C LEU A 2 -8.89 2.37 8.63
N GLU A 3 -10.20 2.11 8.71
CA GLU A 3 -11.06 2.80 9.66
C GLU A 3 -10.65 2.47 11.10
N GLY A 4 -10.45 3.50 11.92
CA GLY A 4 -9.99 3.34 13.31
C GLY A 4 -8.49 3.08 13.48
N ILE A 5 -7.71 3.04 12.39
CA ILE A 5 -6.25 2.90 12.45
C ILE A 5 -5.61 4.28 12.31
N ASN A 6 -4.80 4.68 13.29
CA ASN A 6 -4.06 5.93 13.25
C ASN A 6 -2.71 5.77 12.53
N TYR A 7 -2.78 5.41 11.24
CA TYR A 7 -1.59 5.18 10.42
C TYR A 7 -0.76 6.46 10.22
N TRP A 8 -1.37 7.65 10.33
CA TRP A 8 -0.66 8.92 10.13
C TRP A 8 0.38 9.18 11.21
N ASP A 9 0.02 8.99 12.48
CA ASP A 9 0.98 9.18 13.58
C ASP A 9 2.12 8.15 13.50
N GLU A 10 1.84 6.91 13.12
CA GLU A 10 2.86 5.87 12.93
C GLU A 10 3.81 6.15 11.75
N LEU A 11 3.28 6.63 10.62
CA LEU A 11 4.09 6.95 9.43
C LEU A 11 4.96 8.20 9.61
N LYS A 12 4.51 9.16 10.42
CA LYS A 12 5.26 10.39 10.69
C LYS A 12 6.65 10.10 11.28
N ASP A 13 6.74 9.10 12.13
CA ASP A 13 7.99 8.72 12.80
C ASP A 13 8.79 7.69 11.99
N SER A 14 8.25 7.19 10.88
CA SER A 14 8.86 6.12 10.06
C SER A 14 8.86 6.43 8.56
N PRO A 15 9.75 7.32 8.07
CA PRO A 15 9.83 7.70 6.66
C PRO A 15 9.99 6.51 5.70
N SER A 16 10.75 5.49 6.07
CA SER A 16 10.95 4.27 5.25
C SER A 16 9.67 3.48 5.01
N GLN A 17 8.71 3.55 5.94
CA GLN A 17 7.40 2.89 5.79
C GLN A 17 6.50 3.69 4.85
N MET A 18 6.61 5.02 4.84
CA MET A 18 5.93 5.86 3.87
C MET A 18 6.46 5.61 2.45
N GLU A 19 7.79 5.48 2.30
CA GLU A 19 8.42 5.10 1.03
C GLU A 19 7.92 3.74 0.55
N THR A 20 7.85 2.74 1.44
CA THR A 20 7.33 1.41 1.12
C THR A 20 5.86 1.45 0.70
N CYS A 21 5.01 2.18 1.42
CA CYS A 21 3.60 2.35 1.09
C CYS A 21 3.42 2.98 -0.30
N PHE A 22 4.25 3.98 -0.63
CA PHE A 22 4.24 4.63 -1.93
C PHE A 22 4.74 3.68 -3.04
N ALA A 23 5.80 2.91 -2.78
CA ALA A 23 6.32 1.93 -3.71
C ALA A 23 5.27 0.87 -4.08
N ILE A 24 4.55 0.35 -3.09
CA ILE A 24 3.45 -0.61 -3.33
C ILE A 24 2.37 0.00 -4.23
N PHE A 25 1.97 1.23 -3.96
CA PHE A 25 1.01 1.91 -4.83
C PHE A 25 1.56 2.03 -6.26
N ALA A 26 2.79 2.51 -6.42
CA ALA A 26 3.39 2.75 -7.74
C ALA A 26 3.65 1.46 -8.53
N ASN A 27 4.13 0.40 -7.88
CA ASN A 27 4.42 -0.89 -8.51
C ASN A 27 3.15 -1.59 -9.00
N VAL A 28 2.04 -1.44 -8.27
CA VAL A 28 0.75 -2.04 -8.63
C VAL A 28 -0.03 -1.19 -9.63
N LEU A 29 0.22 0.12 -9.70
CA LEU A 29 -0.52 1.03 -10.56
C LEU A 29 -0.27 0.72 -12.04
N GLU A 30 -1.34 0.36 -12.74
CA GLU A 30 -1.36 0.18 -14.18
C GLU A 30 -1.84 1.46 -14.85
N LEU A 31 -1.14 1.86 -15.92
CA LEU A 31 -1.48 3.01 -16.74
C LEU A 31 -1.89 2.54 -18.14
N ASP A 32 -2.85 3.24 -18.75
CA ASP A 32 -3.20 3.06 -20.15
C ASP A 32 -2.16 3.71 -21.09
N GLU A 33 -2.43 3.63 -22.40
CA GLU A 33 -1.58 4.22 -23.45
C GLU A 33 -1.43 5.75 -23.37
N HIS A 34 -2.29 6.43 -22.61
CA HIS A 34 -2.27 7.87 -22.37
C HIS A 34 -1.68 8.22 -20.99
N GLY A 35 -1.19 7.23 -20.24
CA GLY A 35 -0.66 7.41 -18.90
C GLY A 35 -1.74 7.63 -17.83
N GLN A 36 -3.02 7.31 -18.12
CA GLN A 36 -4.09 7.39 -17.13
C GLN A 36 -4.20 6.10 -16.33
N PRO A 37 -4.43 6.18 -15.01
CA PRO A 37 -4.54 4.98 -14.19
C PRO A 37 -5.82 4.19 -14.51
N ILE A 38 -5.69 2.88 -14.67
CA ILE A 38 -6.83 1.98 -14.96
C ILE A 38 -7.21 1.09 -13.76
N ASN A 39 -6.36 0.99 -12.75
CA ASN A 39 -6.56 0.14 -11.58
C ASN A 39 -6.30 0.87 -10.24
N GLU A 40 -6.40 2.20 -10.20
CA GLU A 40 -6.05 3.05 -9.04
C GLU A 40 -6.63 2.55 -7.70
N LYS A 41 -7.87 2.06 -7.70
CA LYS A 41 -8.54 1.56 -6.48
C LYS A 41 -7.97 0.24 -6.01
N TYR A 42 -7.47 -0.58 -6.93
CA TYR A 42 -6.75 -1.80 -6.58
C TYR A 42 -5.36 -1.45 -6.01
N ALA A 43 -4.59 -0.57 -6.67
CA ALA A 43 -3.30 -0.11 -6.15
C ALA A 43 -3.42 0.55 -4.76
N GLU A 44 -4.43 1.40 -4.56
CA GLU A 44 -4.75 2.01 -3.25
C GLU A 44 -5.05 0.94 -2.20
N ARG A 45 -5.81 -0.10 -2.58
CA ARG A 45 -6.14 -1.22 -1.68
C ARG A 45 -4.89 -2.01 -1.27
N ARG A 46 -3.95 -2.26 -2.18
CA ARG A 46 -2.70 -2.97 -1.87
C ARG A 46 -1.81 -2.16 -0.91
N ALA A 47 -1.67 -0.86 -1.16
CA ALA A 47 -0.98 0.05 -0.24
C ALA A 47 -1.66 0.10 1.15
N ALA A 48 -3.00 0.09 1.19
CA ALA A 48 -3.74 0.02 2.45
C ALA A 48 -3.56 -1.33 3.18
N THR A 49 -3.43 -2.45 2.46
CA THR A 49 -3.11 -3.76 3.07
C THR A 49 -1.77 -3.71 3.80
N PHE A 50 -0.75 -3.05 3.21
CA PHE A 50 0.53 -2.81 3.88
C PHE A 50 0.35 -1.99 5.16
N LEU A 51 -0.33 -0.84 5.09
CA LEU A 51 -0.53 0.03 6.26
C LEU A 51 -1.28 -0.69 7.39
N TYR A 52 -2.29 -1.47 7.04
CA TYR A 52 -3.03 -2.28 8.02
C TYR A 52 -2.09 -3.28 8.69
N ARG A 53 -1.30 -4.02 7.92
CA ARG A 53 -0.35 -5.01 8.45
C ARG A 53 0.74 -4.36 9.29
N TYR A 54 1.25 -3.22 8.88
CA TYR A 54 2.23 -2.44 9.62
C TYR A 54 1.68 -1.99 10.98
N CYS A 55 0.49 -1.40 11.01
CA CYS A 55 -0.08 -0.84 12.24
C CYS A 55 -0.65 -1.90 13.19
N THR A 56 -1.15 -3.03 12.68
CA THR A 56 -1.87 -4.04 13.47
C THR A 56 -1.09 -5.35 13.67
N GLY A 57 -0.05 -5.58 12.88
CA GLY A 57 0.67 -6.85 12.82
C GLY A 57 -0.09 -7.98 12.12
N ALA A 58 -1.29 -7.74 11.60
CA ALA A 58 -2.15 -8.76 10.99
C ALA A 58 -2.52 -8.42 9.54
N LEU A 59 -2.87 -9.43 8.73
CA LEU A 59 -3.45 -9.18 7.42
C LEU A 59 -4.91 -8.75 7.55
N PRO A 60 -5.40 -7.77 6.75
CA PRO A 60 -6.81 -7.48 6.70
C PRO A 60 -7.63 -8.72 6.28
N PRO A 61 -8.81 -8.96 6.87
CA PRO A 61 -9.62 -10.13 6.53
C PRO A 61 -9.95 -10.20 5.04
N GLY A 62 -9.61 -11.32 4.40
CA GLY A 62 -9.90 -11.59 2.99
C GLY A 62 -8.89 -11.00 2.00
N GLU A 63 -7.84 -10.32 2.47
CA GLU A 63 -6.75 -9.87 1.60
C GLU A 63 -5.69 -10.95 1.41
N PRO A 64 -5.17 -11.13 0.18
CA PRO A 64 -3.96 -11.90 -0.02
C PRO A 64 -2.76 -11.13 0.56
N ASP A 65 -1.71 -11.87 0.91
CA ASP A 65 -0.45 -11.27 1.32
C ASP A 65 0.16 -10.43 0.18
N LEU A 66 1.07 -9.52 0.52
CA LEU A 66 1.82 -8.73 -0.45
C LEU A 66 2.86 -9.61 -1.15
N GLU A 67 2.88 -9.51 -2.47
CA GLU A 67 3.91 -10.13 -3.28
C GLU A 67 5.22 -9.34 -3.16
N PHE A 68 6.36 -10.01 -3.29
CA PHE A 68 7.67 -9.37 -3.09
C PHE A 68 7.88 -8.15 -4.00
N TRP A 69 7.45 -8.26 -5.26
CA TRP A 69 7.61 -7.21 -6.27
C TRP A 69 6.73 -6.00 -5.99
N GLU A 70 5.64 -6.15 -5.23
CA GLU A 70 4.82 -5.01 -4.80
C GLU A 70 5.65 -4.13 -3.86
N VAL A 71 6.53 -4.72 -3.05
CA VAL A 71 7.29 -4.04 -1.99
C VAL A 71 8.67 -3.53 -2.44
N ASP A 72 9.15 -3.98 -3.60
CA ASP A 72 10.49 -3.66 -4.09
C ASP A 72 10.64 -2.17 -4.42
N LEU A 73 11.77 -1.60 -3.98
CA LEU A 73 12.17 -0.22 -4.28
C LEU A 73 13.13 -0.24 -5.48
N TYR A 74 12.70 0.34 -6.62
CA TYR A 74 13.48 0.44 -7.86
C TYR A 74 14.22 1.78 -7.99
#